data_AF-Q46LC3-F1
#
_entry.id   AF-Q46LC3-F1
#
_cell.length_a   1.000
_cell.length_b   1.000
_cell.length_c   1.000
_cell.angle_alpha   90.00
_cell.angle_beta   90.00
_cell.angle_gamma   90.00
#
_symmetry.space_group_name_H-M   'P 1'
#
loop_
_entity.id
_entity.type
_entity.pdbx_description
1 polymer ?
#
loop_
_entity_poly.entity_id
_entity_poly.type
_entity_poly.pdbx_seq_one_letter_code
_entity_poly.pdbx_strand_id
1 'polypeptide(L)'
;MNQEIFFYSESIVFSLCKEIEFIKIRSKNINRSLKTCHNKSLSKRLRLELDKLNKNRLKILSISESMFKTNSDDLSLEFLLEITKRSNSFQQI
;
A
#
# COMPACT_ATOMS: atom_id res chain seq x y z
N MET A 1 5.39 28.12 -22.78
CA MET A 1 5.68 27.11 -21.74
C MET A 1 4.68 25.98 -21.95
N ASN A 2 5.09 24.93 -22.65
CA ASN A 2 4.21 23.79 -22.92
C ASN A 2 4.00 23.08 -21.58
N GLN A 3 2.80 23.20 -21.02
CA GLN A 3 2.39 22.38 -19.89
C GLN A 3 2.32 20.95 -20.41
N GLU A 4 3.35 20.16 -20.11
CA GLU A 4 3.28 18.71 -20.21
C GLU A 4 2.02 18.28 -19.45
N ILE A 5 1.08 17.69 -20.18
CA ILE A 5 -0.14 17.15 -19.60
C ILE A 5 0.33 15.97 -18.75
N PHE A 6 0.47 16.20 -17.44
CA PHE A 6 0.66 15.12 -16.50
C PHE A 6 -0.53 14.16 -16.66
N PHE A 7 -0.25 12.93 -17.10
CA PHE A 7 -1.27 11.90 -17.31
C PHE A 7 -1.90 11.39 -16.00
N TYR A 8 -1.49 11.94 -14.85
CA TYR A 8 -2.04 11.65 -13.53
C TYR A 8 -2.35 12.95 -12.78
N SER A 9 -3.37 12.89 -11.93
CA SER A 9 -3.67 13.95 -10.97
C SER A 9 -2.84 13.73 -9.70
N GLU A 10 -2.24 14.79 -9.16
CA GLU A 10 -1.63 14.80 -7.82
C GLU A 10 -2.60 14.30 -6.74
N SER A 11 -3.91 14.54 -6.90
CA SER A 11 -4.93 14.03 -5.99
C SER A 11 -4.99 12.49 -5.96
N ILE A 12 -4.68 11.83 -7.08
CA ILE A 12 -4.62 10.37 -7.18
C ILE A 12 -3.40 9.87 -6.43
N VAL A 13 -2.23 10.47 -6.66
CA VAL A 13 -0.98 10.10 -5.96
C VAL A 13 -1.17 10.21 -4.45
N PHE A 14 -1.72 11.33 -3.99
CA PHE A 14 -2.03 11.53 -2.57
C PHE A 14 -3.01 10.51 -2.01
N SER A 15 -4.05 10.15 -2.77
CA SER A 15 -5.03 9.13 -2.36
C SER A 15 -4.39 7.75 -2.24
N LEU A 16 -3.50 7.39 -3.15
CA LEU A 16 -2.75 6.12 -3.09
C LEU A 16 -1.79 6.10 -1.89
N CYS A 17 -1.12 7.21 -1.59
CA CYS A 17 -0.29 7.34 -0.37
C CYS A 17 -1.11 7.11 0.90
N LYS A 18 -2.32 7.69 1.00
CA LYS A 18 -3.23 7.47 2.13
C LYS A 18 -3.64 6.02 2.28
N GLU A 19 -3.96 5.35 1.17
CA GLU A 19 -4.36 3.94 1.20
C GLU A 19 -3.21 3.05 1.67
N ILE A 20 -1.96 3.34 1.27
CA ILE A 20 -0.78 2.63 1.76
C ILE A 20 -0.59 2.84 3.27
N GLU A 21 -0.73 4.06 3.77
CA GLU A 21 -0.62 4.32 5.22
C GLU A 21 -1.73 3.59 6.01
N PHE A 22 -2.95 3.57 5.49
CA PHE A 22 -4.04 2.78 6.06
C PHE A 22 -3.70 1.29 6.12
N ILE A 23 -3.24 0.71 5.00
CA ILE A 23 -2.83 -0.70 4.92
C ILE A 23 -1.75 -1.01 5.96
N LYS A 24 -0.75 -0.15 6.09
CA LYS A 24 0.35 -0.29 7.06
C LYS A 24 -0.15 -0.30 8.50
N ILE A 25 -0.94 0.71 8.88
CA ILE A 25 -1.49 0.82 10.25
C ILE A 25 -2.38 -0.39 10.56
N ARG A 26 -3.27 -0.75 9.63
CA ARG A 26 -4.20 -1.86 9.81
C ARG A 26 -3.48 -3.20 9.93
N SER A 27 -2.48 -3.46 9.07
CA SER A 27 -1.68 -4.69 9.12
C SER A 27 -0.92 -4.82 10.44
N LYS A 28 -0.29 -3.73 10.92
CA LYS A 28 0.39 -3.68 12.23
C LYS A 28 -0.57 -4.01 13.37
N ASN A 29 -1.78 -3.47 13.35
CA ASN A 29 -2.80 -3.74 14.37
C ASN A 29 -3.26 -5.21 14.33
N ILE A 30 -3.50 -5.78 13.14
CA ILE A 30 -3.88 -7.19 13.03
C ILE A 30 -2.77 -8.11 13.55
N ASN A 31 -1.51 -7.85 13.17
CA ASN A 31 -0.39 -8.66 13.66
C ASN A 31 -0.28 -8.61 15.18
N ARG A 32 -0.48 -7.44 15.79
CA ARG A 32 -0.54 -7.32 17.25
C ARG A 32 -1.68 -8.14 17.84
N SER A 33 -2.87 -8.09 17.25
CA SER A 33 -4.01 -8.91 17.69
C SER A 33 -3.77 -10.41 17.53
N LEU A 34 -3.10 -10.84 16.45
CA LEU A 34 -2.78 -12.25 16.21
C LEU A 34 -1.84 -12.83 17.28
N LYS A 35 -0.89 -12.03 17.80
CA LYS A 35 0.04 -12.46 18.86
C LYS A 35 -0.66 -12.87 20.15
N THR A 36 -1.84 -12.32 20.44
CA THR A 36 -2.59 -12.58 21.68
C THR A 36 -3.94 -13.26 21.41
N CYS A 37 -4.20 -13.71 20.18
CA CYS A 37 -5.48 -14.29 19.80
C CYS A 37 -5.52 -15.80 20.09
N HIS A 38 -6.28 -16.19 21.12
CA HIS A 38 -6.50 -17.61 21.45
C HIS A 38 -7.70 -18.23 20.72
N ASN A 39 -8.59 -17.41 20.15
CA ASN A 39 -9.76 -17.88 19.42
C ASN A 39 -9.40 -18.26 17.98
N LYS A 40 -9.52 -19.55 17.63
CA LYS A 40 -9.16 -20.08 16.30
C LYS A 40 -9.95 -19.45 15.15
N SER A 41 -11.27 -19.24 15.33
CA SER A 41 -12.13 -18.66 14.29
C SER A 41 -11.77 -17.19 14.04
N LEU A 42 -11.53 -16.42 15.10
CA LEU A 42 -11.09 -15.03 15.00
C LEU A 42 -9.70 -14.94 14.36
N SER A 43 -8.75 -15.78 14.78
CA SER A 43 -7.41 -15.85 14.20
C SER A 43 -7.46 -16.09 12.68
N LYS A 44 -8.30 -17.03 12.22
CA LYS A 44 -8.52 -17.28 10.78
C LYS A 44 -9.03 -16.03 10.06
N ARG A 45 -10.04 -15.34 10.62
CA ARG A 45 -10.59 -14.10 10.03
C ARG A 45 -9.57 -12.97 9.96
N LEU A 46 -8.74 -12.82 10.99
CA LEU A 46 -7.67 -11.83 11.03
C LEU A 46 -6.61 -12.10 9.95
N ARG A 47 -6.22 -13.36 9.74
CA ARG A 47 -5.29 -13.74 8.65
C ARG A 47 -5.88 -13.45 7.26
N LEU A 48 -7.15 -13.78 7.04
CA LEU A 48 -7.83 -13.46 5.78
C LEU A 48 -7.88 -11.95 5.50
N GLU A 49 -8.05 -11.13 6.53
CA GLU A 49 -8.01 -9.68 6.39
C GLU A 49 -6.60 -9.17 6.05
N LEU A 50 -5.55 -9.72 6.66
CA LEU A 50 -4.16 -9.44 6.27
C LEU A 50 -3.90 -9.79 4.79
N ASP A 51 -4.38 -10.94 4.33
CA ASP A 51 -4.25 -11.34 2.93
C ASP A 51 -4.96 -10.35 1.98
N LYS A 52 -6.13 -9.85 2.38
CA LYS A 52 -6.87 -8.83 1.61
C LYS A 52 -6.08 -7.52 1.54
N LEU A 53 -5.50 -7.07 2.64
CA LEU A 53 -4.64 -5.88 2.68
C LEU A 53 -3.40 -6.04 1.81
N ASN A 54 -2.80 -7.25 1.78
CA ASN A 54 -1.68 -7.57 0.88
C ASN A 54 -2.07 -7.45 -0.59
N LYS A 55 -3.19 -8.07 -0.97
CA LYS A 55 -3.70 -7.98 -2.34
C LYS A 55 -3.93 -6.53 -2.76
N ASN A 56 -4.46 -5.68 -1.87
CA ASN A 56 -4.62 -4.26 -2.15
C ASN A 56 -3.27 -3.55 -2.31
N ARG A 57 -2.30 -3.80 -1.43
CA ARG A 57 -0.94 -3.24 -1.57
C ARG A 57 -0.30 -3.62 -2.90
N LEU A 58 -0.41 -4.87 -3.33
CA LEU A 58 0.16 -5.34 -4.59
C LEU A 58 -0.49 -4.67 -5.81
N LYS A 59 -1.80 -4.39 -5.75
CA LYS A 59 -2.46 -3.59 -6.79
C LYS A 59 -1.90 -2.18 -6.86
N ILE A 60 -1.73 -1.52 -5.71
CA ILE A 60 -1.14 -0.18 -5.65
C ILE A 60 0.29 -0.22 -6.17
N LEU A 61 1.09 -1.23 -5.79
CA LEU A 61 2.46 -1.41 -6.29
C LEU A 61 2.50 -1.45 -7.82
N SER A 62 1.64 -2.26 -8.43
CA SER A 62 1.54 -2.35 -9.90
C SER A 62 1.15 -1.02 -10.53
N ILE A 63 0.24 -0.26 -9.91
CA ILE A 63 -0.16 1.08 -10.39
C ILE A 63 1.03 2.05 -10.28
N SER A 64 1.69 2.09 -9.12
CA SER A 64 2.85 2.96 -8.87
C SER A 64 4.00 2.67 -9.80
N GLU A 65 4.30 1.39 -10.07
CA GLU A 65 5.32 0.99 -11.05
C GLU A 65 4.96 1.46 -12.46
N SER A 66 3.68 1.36 -12.85
CA SER A 66 3.23 1.84 -14.17
C SER A 66 3.32 3.36 -14.29
N MET A 67 2.92 4.10 -13.25
CA MET A 67 3.01 5.55 -13.22
C MET A 67 4.47 6.01 -13.27
N PHE A 68 5.33 5.44 -12.44
CA PHE A 68 6.76 5.77 -12.39
C PHE A 68 7.49 5.44 -13.69
N LYS A 69 7.15 4.33 -14.36
CA LYS A 69 7.70 4.03 -15.70
C LYS A 69 7.32 5.06 -16.76
N THR A 70 6.20 5.75 -16.58
CA THR A 70 5.71 6.77 -17.51
C THR A 70 6.35 8.13 -17.24
N ASN A 71 6.67 8.43 -15.98
CA ASN A 71 7.32 9.67 -15.56
C ASN A 71 8.29 9.40 -14.39
N SER A 72 9.53 9.00 -14.72
CA SER A 72 10.50 8.53 -13.72
C SER A 72 11.17 9.64 -12.93
N ASP A 73 11.09 10.87 -13.40
CA ASP A 73 11.75 12.02 -12.76
C ASP A 73 10.83 12.71 -11.75
N ASP A 74 9.58 12.25 -11.63
CA ASP A 74 8.62 12.79 -10.68
C ASP A 74 8.83 12.24 -9.26
N LEU A 75 9.15 13.15 -8.34
CA LEU A 75 9.42 12.84 -6.94
C LEU A 75 8.19 12.25 -6.21
N SER A 76 6.97 12.70 -6.54
CA SER A 76 5.75 12.21 -5.91
C SER A 76 5.49 10.75 -6.28
N LEU A 77 5.78 10.37 -7.54
CA LEU A 77 5.70 8.99 -8.02
C LEU A 77 6.80 8.10 -7.45
N GLU A 78 8.03 8.60 -7.38
CA GLU A 78 9.14 7.91 -6.73
C GLU A 78 8.82 7.62 -5.25
N PHE A 79 8.33 8.64 -4.55
CA PHE A 79 7.92 8.52 -3.15
C PHE A 79 6.80 7.47 -2.97
N LEU A 80 5.74 7.54 -3.78
CA LEU A 80 4.64 6.58 -3.75
C LEU A 80 5.14 5.14 -3.97
N LEU A 81 6.03 4.93 -4.94
CA LEU A 81 6.59 3.62 -5.24
C LEU A 81 7.39 3.08 -4.05
N GLU A 82 8.24 3.92 -3.44
CA GLU A 82 9.10 3.52 -2.32
C GLU A 82 8.29 3.17 -1.07
N ILE A 83 7.30 4.00 -0.68
CA ILE A 83 6.46 3.70 0.50
C ILE A 83 5.64 2.42 0.28
N THR A 84 5.23 2.14 -0.94
CA THR A 84 4.47 0.94 -1.29
C THR A 84 5.34 -0.31 -1.16
N LYS A 85 6.59 -0.27 -1.64
CA LYS A 85 7.55 -1.37 -1.51
C LYS A 85 7.89 -1.69 -0.06
N ARG A 86 8.20 -0.67 0.76
CA ARG A 86 8.56 -0.85 2.18
C ARG A 86 7.43 -1.42 3.03
N SER A 87 6.18 -1.19 2.63
CA SER A 87 5.00 -1.64 3.35
C SER A 87 4.81 -3.17 3.38
N ASN A 88 5.60 -3.93 2.62
CA ASN A 88 5.65 -5.39 2.73
C ASN A 88 6.11 -5.90 4.11
N SER A 89 6.97 -5.13 4.80
CA SER A 89 7.50 -5.49 6.13
C SER A 89 6.42 -5.73 7.18
N PHE A 90 5.23 -5.13 7.03
CA PHE A 90 4.13 -5.26 7.98
C PHE A 90 3.25 -6.50 7.76
N GLN A 91 3.65 -7.41 6.88
CA GLN A 91 2.86 -8.59 6.54
C GLN A 91 3.51 -9.92 6.88
N GLN A 92 4.71 -9.87 7.42
CA GLN A 92 5.39 -11.06 7.94
C GLN A 92 4.83 -11.33 9.34
N ILE A 93 4.29 -12.53 9.54
CA ILE A 93 3.91 -13.09 10.84
C ILE A 93 5.15 -13.74 11.44
#